data_AF-A0AAV2KLU2-F1
#
_entry.id   AF-A0AAV2KLU2-F1
#
_cell.length_a   1.000
_cell.length_b   1.000
_cell.length_c   1.000
_cell.angle_alpha   90.00
_cell.angle_beta   90.00
_cell.angle_gamma   90.00
#
_symmetry.space_group_name_H-M   'P 1'
#
loop_
_entity.id
_entity.type
_entity.pdbx_description
1 polymer ?
#
loop_
_entity_poly.entity_id
_entity_poly.type
_entity_poly.pdbx_seq_one_letter_code
_entity_poly.pdbx_strand_id
1 'polypeptide(L)'
;MSWLDAQSHCRLYYTDLATVRDMKDLLRLRTAANGLTDLWTGLHLTSEHPNVWHWSQAALQYDEGESQWAVDQPDNDGNCVDSWVQDTWNDEHCDIVLNCSICYDEASSSPVMVSQSRDWLAAQQYCRSHYTDLVSGLDQYAQFLQTFPVRNASCWIGLSRDHWGWSDGSNSD
;
A
#
# COMPACT_ATOMS: atom_id res chain seq x y z
N MET A 1 -28.02 3.93 10.65
CA MET A 1 -27.26 2.94 11.46
C MET A 1 -25.82 3.40 11.46
N SER A 2 -25.19 3.61 12.62
CA SER A 2 -23.76 3.94 12.67
C SER A 2 -22.90 2.72 12.32
N TRP A 3 -21.61 2.92 12.00
CA TRP A 3 -20.68 1.81 11.75
C TRP A 3 -20.61 0.88 12.97
N LEU A 4 -20.51 1.44 14.18
CA LEU A 4 -20.43 0.67 15.42
C LEU A 4 -21.70 -0.14 15.70
N ASP A 5 -22.87 0.43 15.41
CA ASP A 5 -24.14 -0.30 15.49
C ASP A 5 -24.17 -1.47 14.50
N ALA A 6 -23.68 -1.25 13.27
CA ALA A 6 -23.63 -2.26 12.22
C ALA A 6 -22.68 -3.40 12.58
N GLN A 7 -21.49 -3.07 13.10
CA GLN A 7 -20.50 -4.02 13.57
C GLN A 7 -21.03 -4.85 14.74
N SER A 8 -21.60 -4.18 15.74
CA SER A 8 -22.18 -4.85 16.92
C SER A 8 -23.30 -5.80 16.51
N HIS A 9 -24.15 -5.38 15.55
CA HIS A 9 -25.20 -6.24 15.01
C HIS A 9 -24.61 -7.45 14.28
N CYS A 10 -23.58 -7.27 13.44
CA CYS A 10 -22.95 -8.37 12.73
C CYS A 10 -22.25 -9.34 13.67
N ARG A 11 -21.54 -8.87 14.70
CA ARG A 11 -20.91 -9.73 15.73
C ARG A 11 -21.93 -10.45 16.61
N LEU A 12 -23.14 -9.91 16.77
CA LEU A 12 -24.20 -10.54 17.56
C LEU A 12 -24.85 -11.72 16.82
N TYR A 13 -25.02 -11.62 15.49
CA TYR A 13 -25.75 -12.62 14.70
C TYR A 13 -24.88 -13.42 13.71
N TYR A 14 -23.67 -12.96 13.43
CA TYR A 14 -22.71 -13.48 12.45
C TYR A 14 -21.27 -13.38 13.00
N THR A 15 -20.25 -13.31 12.12
CA THR A 15 -18.85 -13.19 12.52
C THR A 15 -18.44 -11.75 12.76
N ASP A 16 -18.42 -10.91 11.72
CA ASP A 16 -18.12 -9.47 11.76
C ASP A 16 -18.69 -8.80 10.50
N LEU A 17 -18.45 -7.50 10.31
CA LEU A 17 -18.64 -6.84 9.02
C LEU A 17 -17.72 -7.45 7.94
N ALA A 18 -18.13 -7.35 6.68
CA ALA A 18 -17.42 -7.96 5.58
C ALA A 18 -16.08 -7.27 5.29
N THR A 19 -15.06 -8.09 5.08
CA THR A 19 -13.73 -7.71 4.55
C THR A 19 -13.75 -7.77 3.02
N VAL A 20 -13.16 -6.77 2.36
CA VAL A 20 -13.13 -6.66 0.89
C VAL A 20 -11.68 -6.52 0.44
N ARG A 21 -11.10 -7.57 -0.14
CA ARG A 21 -9.66 -7.59 -0.49
C ARG A 21 -9.40 -7.34 -1.97
N ASP A 22 -10.38 -7.60 -2.81
CA ASP A 22 -10.26 -7.44 -4.24
C ASP A 22 -11.61 -7.12 -4.90
N MET A 23 -11.59 -6.94 -6.22
CA MET A 23 -12.80 -6.71 -7.00
C MET A 23 -13.77 -7.89 -6.96
N LYS A 24 -13.30 -9.12 -6.75
CA LYS A 24 -14.16 -10.31 -6.67
C LYS A 24 -14.97 -10.30 -5.37
N ASP A 25 -14.35 -9.94 -4.25
CA ASP A 25 -15.04 -9.74 -2.97
C ASP A 25 -16.05 -8.61 -3.06
N LEU A 26 -15.69 -7.49 -3.70
CA LEU A 26 -16.61 -6.36 -3.91
C LEU A 26 -17.84 -6.78 -4.73
N LEU A 27 -17.65 -7.56 -5.80
CA LEU A 27 -18.75 -8.08 -6.62
C LEU A 27 -19.64 -9.06 -5.86
N ARG A 28 -19.04 -9.94 -5.03
CA ARG A 28 -19.79 -10.86 -4.16
C ARG A 28 -20.63 -10.09 -3.15
N LEU A 29 -20.05 -9.08 -2.51
CA LEU A 29 -20.74 -8.20 -1.56
C LEU A 29 -21.91 -7.47 -2.22
N ARG A 30 -21.69 -6.86 -3.39
CA ARG A 30 -22.74 -6.16 -4.15
C ARG A 30 -23.90 -7.09 -4.53
N THR A 31 -23.58 -8.32 -4.92
CA THR A 31 -24.57 -9.33 -5.27
C THR A 31 -25.40 -9.74 -4.04
N ALA A 32 -24.74 -10.02 -2.91
CA ALA A 32 -25.40 -10.38 -1.67
C ALA A 32 -26.28 -9.24 -1.11
N ALA A 33 -25.88 -7.99 -1.33
CA ALA A 33 -26.61 -6.81 -0.92
C ALA A 33 -27.70 -6.35 -1.91
N ASN A 34 -28.04 -7.17 -2.91
CA ASN A 34 -29.05 -6.86 -3.94
C ASN A 34 -28.80 -5.50 -4.64
N GLY A 35 -27.54 -5.15 -4.87
CA GLY A 35 -27.17 -3.94 -5.60
C GLY A 35 -27.17 -2.64 -4.79
N LEU A 36 -27.32 -2.70 -3.46
CA LEU A 36 -27.08 -1.54 -2.59
C LEU A 36 -25.64 -1.02 -2.74
N THR A 37 -25.47 0.29 -2.69
CA THR A 37 -24.18 0.97 -2.86
C THR A 37 -23.61 1.53 -1.56
N ASP A 38 -24.46 1.80 -0.57
CA ASP A 38 -24.07 2.40 0.71
C ASP A 38 -24.16 1.34 1.81
N LEU A 39 -23.05 0.64 2.05
CA LEU A 39 -22.96 -0.47 2.99
C LEU A 39 -21.75 -0.26 3.91
N TRP A 40 -21.93 -0.50 5.21
CA TRP A 40 -20.79 -0.60 6.12
C TRP A 40 -20.01 -1.88 5.84
N THR A 41 -18.70 -1.75 5.64
CA THR A 41 -17.74 -2.84 5.59
C THR A 41 -16.90 -2.83 6.87
N GLY A 42 -16.09 -3.87 7.08
CA GLY A 42 -15.23 -3.97 8.26
C GLY A 42 -14.10 -2.94 8.31
N LEU A 43 -13.88 -2.18 7.24
CA LEU A 43 -12.78 -1.22 7.16
C LEU A 43 -13.08 -0.04 8.09
N HIS A 44 -12.19 0.19 9.06
CA HIS A 44 -12.29 1.32 9.97
C HIS A 44 -10.93 1.90 10.32
N LEU A 45 -10.92 3.17 10.71
CA LEU A 45 -9.73 3.77 11.31
C LEU A 45 -9.45 3.08 12.64
N THR A 46 -8.23 2.58 12.82
CA THR A 46 -7.83 1.83 14.00
C THR A 46 -6.56 2.43 14.60
N SER A 47 -6.54 2.50 15.94
CA SER A 47 -5.33 2.77 16.71
C SER A 47 -4.56 1.48 17.06
N GLU A 48 -5.14 0.30 16.76
CA GLU A 48 -4.57 -1.02 17.11
C GLU A 48 -3.63 -1.59 16.04
N HIS A 49 -3.68 -1.08 14.80
CA HIS A 49 -2.65 -1.27 13.77
C HIS A 49 -1.90 0.06 13.60
N PRO A 50 -0.93 0.35 14.50
CA PRO A 50 -0.37 1.68 14.62
C PRO A 50 0.63 1.93 13.51
N ASN A 51 0.28 2.70 12.48
CA ASN A 51 1.28 3.44 11.70
C ASN A 51 2.46 2.58 11.17
N VAL A 52 2.23 1.29 10.94
CA VAL A 52 3.30 0.34 10.60
C VAL A 52 3.50 0.38 9.10
N TRP A 53 4.73 0.65 8.69
CA TRP A 53 5.14 0.54 7.30
C TRP A 53 4.98 -0.90 6.83
N HIS A 54 4.40 -1.06 5.66
CA HIS A 54 4.22 -2.34 5.00
C HIS A 54 4.53 -2.20 3.50
N TRP A 55 4.96 -3.30 2.91
CA TRP A 55 5.25 -3.36 1.49
C TRP A 55 3.98 -3.68 0.69
N SER A 56 3.85 -3.09 -0.49
CA SER A 56 2.76 -3.29 -1.44
C SER A 56 2.58 -4.76 -1.83
N GLN A 57 3.68 -5.51 -1.88
CA GLN A 57 3.64 -6.97 -1.96
C GLN A 57 3.51 -7.58 -0.55
N ALA A 58 2.30 -7.97 -0.18
CA ALA A 58 1.92 -8.45 1.17
C ALA A 58 2.73 -9.66 1.71
N ALA A 59 3.43 -10.40 0.84
CA ALA A 59 4.31 -11.49 1.27
C ALA A 59 5.62 -10.99 1.92
N LEU A 60 5.97 -9.72 1.73
CA LEU A 60 7.22 -9.12 2.20
C LEU A 60 6.98 -8.32 3.46
N GLN A 61 7.80 -8.56 4.49
CA GLN A 61 7.69 -7.92 5.78
C GLN A 61 8.58 -6.68 5.86
N TYR A 62 8.10 -5.67 6.56
CA TYR A 62 8.92 -4.53 6.96
C TYR A 62 9.67 -4.87 8.26
N ASP A 63 10.98 -4.65 8.26
CA ASP A 63 11.83 -4.68 9.45
C ASP A 63 12.40 -3.27 9.68
N GLU A 64 12.08 -2.68 10.83
CA GLU A 64 12.57 -1.36 11.22
C GLU A 64 14.10 -1.32 11.33
N GLY A 65 14.72 -2.43 11.75
CA GLY A 65 16.17 -2.54 11.94
C GLY A 65 16.99 -2.53 10.64
N GLU A 66 16.33 -2.75 9.49
CA GLU A 66 16.95 -2.76 8.17
C GLU A 66 16.48 -1.60 7.29
N SER A 67 15.77 -0.65 7.88
CA SER A 67 15.21 0.49 7.16
C SER A 67 16.30 1.37 6.54
N GLN A 68 16.01 1.92 5.36
CA GLN A 68 16.93 2.77 4.59
C GLN A 68 16.48 4.23 4.58
N TRP A 69 15.86 4.71 5.66
CA TRP A 69 15.39 6.10 5.78
C TRP A 69 16.52 7.11 5.61
N ALA A 70 16.19 8.25 5.01
CA ALA A 70 17.09 9.39 4.98
C ALA A 70 17.34 9.92 6.41
N VAL A 71 18.39 10.74 6.57
CA VAL A 71 18.60 11.45 7.84
C VAL A 71 17.36 12.27 8.15
N ASP A 72 16.89 12.19 9.39
CA ASP A 72 15.68 12.83 9.91
C ASP A 72 14.34 12.29 9.35
N GLN A 73 14.36 11.17 8.61
CA GLN A 73 13.16 10.45 8.15
C GLN A 73 12.91 9.14 8.93
N PRO A 74 11.65 8.66 9.03
CA PRO A 74 10.43 9.35 8.58
C PRO A 74 10.04 10.50 9.53
N ASP A 75 9.67 11.65 8.99
CA ASP A 75 9.25 12.85 9.73
C ASP A 75 7.73 12.94 9.92
N ASN A 76 7.01 11.95 9.39
CA ASN A 76 5.56 11.81 9.49
C ASN A 76 4.81 12.92 8.74
N ASP A 77 5.41 13.45 7.67
CA ASP A 77 4.75 14.31 6.68
C ASP A 77 3.94 13.49 5.65
N GLY A 78 4.10 12.17 5.63
CA GLY A 78 3.45 11.32 4.63
C GLY A 78 3.07 9.92 5.09
N ASN A 79 2.38 9.20 4.20
CA ASN A 79 2.01 7.79 4.39
C ASN A 79 2.47 6.90 3.23
N CYS A 80 3.10 7.49 2.22
CA CYS A 80 3.65 6.82 1.06
C CYS A 80 5.13 7.14 0.96
N VAL A 81 5.93 6.27 0.37
CA VAL A 81 7.39 6.42 0.40
C VAL A 81 7.94 6.54 -1.00
N ASP A 82 8.79 7.54 -1.19
CA ASP A 82 9.63 7.67 -2.36
C ASP A 82 11.08 7.28 -2.07
N SER A 83 11.76 6.76 -3.09
CA SER A 83 13.21 6.64 -3.08
C SER A 83 13.81 8.00 -3.41
N TRP A 84 14.39 8.64 -2.39
CA TRP A 84 14.92 10.00 -2.40
C TRP A 84 16.38 10.04 -2.88
N VAL A 85 16.95 11.25 -2.93
CA VAL A 85 18.38 11.49 -3.19
C VAL A 85 19.26 10.70 -2.21
N GLN A 86 20.35 10.11 -2.70
CA GLN A 86 21.31 9.26 -1.95
C GLN A 86 20.82 7.86 -1.59
N ASP A 87 19.83 7.33 -2.31
CA ASP A 87 19.40 5.92 -2.23
C ASP A 87 18.68 5.58 -0.93
N THR A 88 18.13 6.60 -0.27
CA THR A 88 17.38 6.50 0.98
C THR A 88 15.88 6.66 0.76
N TRP A 89 15.10 6.35 1.79
CA TRP A 89 13.64 6.48 1.80
C TRP A 89 13.22 7.81 2.43
N ASN A 90 12.12 8.36 1.94
CA ASN A 90 11.47 9.56 2.45
C ASN A 90 9.96 9.32 2.47
N ASP A 91 9.28 9.62 3.58
CA ASP A 91 7.82 9.61 3.57
C ASP A 91 7.27 10.91 2.97
N GLU A 92 6.20 10.76 2.20
CA GLU A 92 5.61 11.82 1.42
C GLU A 92 4.10 11.63 1.31
N HIS A 93 3.39 12.73 1.06
CA HIS A 93 1.97 12.75 0.83
C HIS A 93 1.62 11.88 -0.39
N CYS A 94 0.73 10.92 -0.18
CA CYS A 94 0.36 9.93 -1.20
C CYS A 94 -0.27 10.54 -2.47
N ASP A 95 -0.82 11.76 -2.38
CA ASP A 95 -1.46 12.49 -3.48
C ASP A 95 -0.52 13.43 -4.24
N ILE A 96 0.75 13.55 -3.81
CA ILE A 96 1.77 14.24 -4.60
C ILE A 96 2.05 13.47 -5.88
N VAL A 97 2.23 14.21 -6.97
CA VAL A 97 2.54 13.64 -8.28
C VAL A 97 4.04 13.61 -8.48
N LEU A 98 4.65 12.43 -8.37
CA LEU A 98 6.04 12.21 -8.74
C LEU A 98 6.16 11.82 -10.22
N ASN A 99 7.29 12.16 -10.83
CA ASN A 99 7.54 11.91 -12.26
C ASN A 99 8.01 10.48 -12.57
N CYS A 100 8.20 9.65 -11.54
CA CYS A 100 8.56 8.27 -11.71
C CYS A 100 8.03 7.37 -10.59
N SER A 101 7.92 6.09 -10.92
CA SER A 101 7.73 4.99 -9.99
C SER A 101 8.63 3.83 -10.37
N ILE A 102 8.99 2.99 -9.41
CA ILE A 102 9.78 1.79 -9.66
C ILE A 102 8.88 0.58 -9.50
N CYS A 103 8.56 -0.09 -10.61
CA CYS A 103 7.85 -1.35 -10.61
C CYS A 103 8.82 -2.52 -10.47
N TYR A 104 8.34 -3.66 -10.00
CA TYR A 104 9.02 -4.94 -10.07
C TYR A 104 8.26 -5.87 -11.02
N ASP A 105 8.99 -6.52 -11.91
CA ASP A 105 8.46 -7.57 -12.78
C ASP A 105 9.03 -8.91 -12.35
N GLU A 106 8.20 -9.77 -11.74
CA GLU A 106 8.60 -11.12 -11.35
C GLU A 106 8.95 -11.99 -12.56
N ALA A 107 8.32 -11.76 -13.72
CA ALA A 107 8.54 -12.57 -14.90
C ALA A 107 9.97 -12.43 -15.43
N SER A 108 10.54 -11.23 -15.34
CA SER A 108 11.95 -10.97 -15.63
C SER A 108 12.83 -10.92 -14.38
N SER A 109 12.24 -11.05 -13.19
CA SER A 109 12.88 -10.89 -11.88
C SER A 109 13.73 -9.62 -11.82
N SER A 110 13.16 -8.49 -12.25
CA SER A 110 13.92 -7.24 -12.38
C SER A 110 13.08 -5.99 -12.10
N PRO A 111 13.70 -4.92 -11.55
CA PRO A 111 13.07 -3.62 -11.40
C PRO A 111 12.92 -2.91 -12.75
N VAL A 112 11.83 -2.17 -12.90
CA VAL A 112 11.51 -1.36 -14.08
C VAL A 112 11.16 0.06 -13.64
N MET A 113 11.95 1.04 -14.07
CA MET A 113 11.64 2.45 -13.82
C MET A 113 10.61 2.95 -14.84
N VAL A 114 9.50 3.50 -14.34
CA VAL A 114 8.41 4.05 -15.14
C VAL A 114 8.42 5.56 -15.00
N SER A 115 8.79 6.29 -16.06
CA SER A 115 8.82 7.76 -16.08
C SER A 115 7.46 8.34 -16.49
N GLN A 116 6.44 8.18 -15.65
CA GLN A 116 5.10 8.75 -15.84
C GLN A 116 4.68 9.48 -14.57
N SER A 117 4.16 10.71 -14.72
CA SER A 117 3.69 11.52 -13.59
C SER A 117 2.43 10.92 -12.97
N ARG A 118 2.53 10.41 -11.74
CA ARG A 118 1.44 9.74 -11.01
C ARG A 118 1.54 10.00 -9.51
N ASP A 119 0.39 10.02 -8.85
CA ASP A 119 0.32 9.83 -7.39
C ASP A 119 0.67 8.37 -7.02
N TRP A 120 0.83 8.08 -5.73
CA TRP A 120 1.30 6.77 -5.29
C TRP A 120 0.32 5.65 -5.67
N LEU A 121 -0.97 5.86 -5.48
CA LEU A 121 -2.00 4.86 -5.78
C LEU A 121 -2.08 4.57 -7.28
N ALA A 122 -2.04 5.61 -8.13
CA ALA A 122 -2.05 5.47 -9.57
C ALA A 122 -0.77 4.81 -10.08
N ALA A 123 0.38 5.06 -9.45
CA ALA A 123 1.63 4.38 -9.73
C ALA A 123 1.56 2.88 -9.38
N GLN A 124 1.05 2.54 -8.21
CA GLN A 124 0.84 1.16 -7.76
C GLN A 124 -0.09 0.40 -8.71
N GLN A 125 -1.26 0.97 -9.03
CA GLN A 125 -2.22 0.38 -9.96
C GLN A 125 -1.61 0.14 -11.35
N TYR A 126 -0.80 1.09 -11.83
CA TYR A 126 -0.07 0.92 -13.09
C TYR A 126 0.90 -0.26 -13.01
N CYS A 127 1.73 -0.33 -11.96
CA CYS A 127 2.66 -1.44 -11.80
C CYS A 127 1.94 -2.79 -11.71
N ARG A 128 0.85 -2.90 -10.93
CA ARG A 128 0.03 -4.12 -10.83
C ARG A 128 -0.67 -4.50 -12.14
N SER A 129 -0.92 -3.55 -13.04
CA SER A 129 -1.58 -3.80 -14.32
C SER A 129 -0.62 -4.20 -15.44
N HIS A 130 0.66 -3.84 -15.33
CA HIS A 130 1.66 -4.01 -16.39
C HIS A 130 2.84 -4.91 -15.99
N TYR A 131 3.08 -5.08 -14.69
CA TYR A 131 4.15 -5.86 -14.06
C TYR A 131 3.56 -6.61 -12.85
N THR A 132 4.35 -6.83 -11.80
CA THR A 132 3.85 -7.43 -10.55
C THR A 132 3.29 -6.37 -9.61
N ASP A 133 4.12 -5.41 -9.18
CA ASP A 133 3.74 -4.35 -8.24
C ASP A 133 4.82 -3.25 -8.23
N LEU A 134 4.69 -2.23 -7.37
CA LEU A 134 5.83 -1.39 -6.98
C LEU A 134 6.92 -2.25 -6.32
N VAL A 135 8.18 -1.84 -6.50
CA VAL A 135 9.34 -2.46 -5.84
C VAL A 135 9.11 -2.53 -4.35
N SER A 136 9.19 -3.75 -3.82
CA SER A 136 8.83 -4.10 -2.46
C SER A 136 9.92 -4.97 -1.84
N GLY A 137 10.24 -4.73 -0.57
CA GLY A 137 11.29 -5.46 0.14
C GLY A 137 12.70 -5.02 -0.25
N LEU A 138 13.64 -5.34 0.63
CA LEU A 138 15.02 -4.89 0.52
C LEU A 138 15.78 -5.50 -0.67
N ASP A 139 15.48 -6.75 -1.01
CA ASP A 139 16.13 -7.43 -2.15
C ASP A 139 15.77 -6.75 -3.48
N GLN A 140 14.49 -6.45 -3.71
CA GLN A 140 14.04 -5.76 -4.92
C GLN A 140 14.55 -4.32 -4.94
N TYR A 141 14.56 -3.64 -3.78
CA TYR A 141 15.11 -2.29 -3.64
C TYR A 141 16.61 -2.25 -3.95
N ALA A 142 17.39 -3.17 -3.40
CA ALA A 142 18.82 -3.28 -3.67
C ALA A 142 19.10 -3.57 -5.15
N GLN A 143 18.30 -4.43 -5.79
CA GLN A 143 18.41 -4.69 -7.23
C GLN A 143 18.09 -3.44 -8.06
N PHE A 144 17.09 -2.65 -7.66
CA PHE A 144 16.79 -1.35 -8.26
C PHE A 144 18.01 -0.42 -8.17
N LEU A 145 18.62 -0.32 -6.99
CA LEU A 145 19.78 0.56 -6.79
C LEU A 145 20.96 0.19 -7.70
N GLN A 146 21.19 -1.11 -7.91
CA GLN A 146 22.22 -1.64 -8.81
C GLN A 146 21.88 -1.43 -10.30
N THR A 147 20.61 -1.59 -10.67
CA THR A 147 20.17 -1.52 -12.08
C THR A 147 20.18 -0.08 -12.60
N PHE A 148 19.85 0.90 -11.74
CA PHE A 148 19.69 2.30 -12.13
C PHE A 148 20.62 3.24 -11.36
N PRO A 149 21.97 3.09 -11.39
CA PRO A 149 22.89 3.73 -10.45
C PRO A 149 22.94 5.27 -10.51
N VAL A 150 22.40 5.89 -11.57
CA VAL A 150 22.29 7.34 -11.70
C VAL A 150 20.81 7.71 -11.68
N ARG A 151 20.39 8.39 -10.61
CA ARG A 151 19.01 8.80 -10.35
C ARG A 151 18.99 10.30 -10.11
N ASN A 152 18.12 11.01 -10.82
CA ASN A 152 17.98 12.47 -10.71
C ASN A 152 16.56 12.88 -10.26
N ALA A 153 15.75 11.93 -9.80
CA ALA A 153 14.36 12.15 -9.42
C ALA A 153 13.96 11.20 -8.29
N SER A 154 13.11 11.72 -7.40
CA SER A 154 12.34 10.92 -6.45
C SER A 154 11.34 10.05 -7.19
N CYS A 155 11.33 8.75 -6.89
CA CYS A 155 10.41 7.79 -7.50
C CYS A 155 9.63 7.02 -6.44
N TRP A 156 8.34 6.81 -6.68
CA TRP A 156 7.52 5.98 -5.80
C TRP A 156 8.06 4.54 -5.69
N ILE A 157 8.12 4.04 -4.45
CA ILE A 157 8.36 2.63 -4.13
C ILE A 157 7.16 2.03 -3.40
N GLY A 158 7.16 0.72 -3.21
CA GLY A 158 6.02 0.00 -2.65
C GLY A 158 5.89 0.10 -1.13
N LEU A 159 6.63 0.97 -0.44
CA LEU A 159 6.50 1.14 1.00
C LEU A 159 5.40 2.18 1.29
N SER A 160 4.44 1.81 2.13
CA SER A 160 3.36 2.68 2.56
C SER A 160 2.94 2.31 3.98
N ARG A 161 2.14 3.16 4.61
CA ARG A 161 1.39 2.82 5.80
C ARG A 161 -0.02 3.36 5.66
N ASP A 162 -0.95 2.73 6.35
CA ASP A 162 -2.28 3.30 6.53
C ASP A 162 -2.75 3.12 7.98
N HIS A 163 -3.80 3.85 8.31
CA HIS A 163 -4.45 3.78 9.62
C HIS A 163 -5.73 2.94 9.57
N TRP A 164 -5.91 2.18 8.49
CA TRP A 164 -7.12 1.42 8.27
C TRP A 164 -6.87 -0.03 8.65
N GLY A 165 -7.78 -0.60 9.43
CA GLY A 165 -7.76 -2.03 9.71
C GLY A 165 -9.13 -2.62 9.43
N TRP A 166 -9.15 -3.91 9.18
CA TRP A 166 -10.40 -4.65 9.17
C TRP A 166 -10.82 -4.99 10.59
N SER A 167 -12.11 -4.81 10.89
CA SER A 167 -12.68 -5.13 12.20
C SER A 167 -12.53 -6.59 12.60
N ASP A 168 -12.34 -7.49 11.62
CA ASP A 168 -12.06 -8.91 11.84
C ASP A 168 -10.59 -9.20 12.23
N GLY A 169 -9.75 -8.17 12.27
CA GLY A 169 -8.32 -8.25 12.59
C GLY A 169 -7.44 -8.71 11.42
N SER A 170 -7.98 -8.79 10.20
CA SER A 170 -7.18 -9.06 9.02
C SER A 170 -6.43 -7.82 8.51
N ASN A 171 -5.29 -8.04 7.84
CA ASN A 171 -4.49 -6.96 7.26
C ASN A 171 -5.26 -6.21 6.16
N SER A 172 -5.02 -4.90 6.07
CA SER A 172 -5.57 -3.98 5.06
C SER A 172 -4.91 -4.07 3.68
N ASP A 173 -3.79 -4.80 3.58
CA ASP A 173 -2.93 -4.97 2.38
C ASP A 173 -3.68 -5.38 1.09
#